data_AF-W3VCG5-F1
#
_entry.id   AF-W3VCG5-F1
#
_cell.length_a   1.000
_cell.length_b   1.000
_cell.length_c   1.000
_cell.angle_alpha   90.00
_cell.angle_beta   90.00
_cell.angle_gamma   90.00
#
_symmetry.space_group_name_H-M   'P 1'
#
loop_
_entity.id
_entity.type
_entity.pdbx_description
1 polymer ?
#
loop_
_entity_poly.entity_id
_entity_poly.type
_entity_poly.pdbx_seq_one_letter_code
_entity_poly.pdbx_strand_id
1 'polypeptide(L)' 'MSKAVILLGDTTDHGGKMVTAIVQYLYQGIPAAGKGDLAKMACFVK' A
#
# COMPACT_ATOMS: atom_id res chain seq x y z
N MET A 1 -9.00 12.81 14.80
CA MET A 1 -7.90 12.09 14.12
C MET A 1 -8.24 11.93 12.64
N SER A 2 -7.38 12.40 11.74
CA SER A 2 -7.40 12.00 10.33
C SER A 2 -6.77 10.61 10.22
N LYS A 3 -7.47 9.63 9.63
CA LYS A 3 -6.86 8.34 9.27
C LYS A 3 -6.04 8.51 7.99
N ALA A 4 -4.84 7.95 7.98
CA ALA A 4 -4.04 7.86 6.75
C ALA A 4 -4.69 6.86 5.77
N VAL A 5 -4.69 7.21 4.49
CA VAL A 5 -5.07 6.30 3.39
C VAL A 5 -3.80 5.68 2.85
N ILE A 6 -3.76 4.36 2.72
CA ILE A 6 -2.63 3.63 2.14
C ILE A 6 -2.87 3.51 0.64
N LEU A 7 -1.91 3.94 -0.16
CA LEU A 7 -2.00 3.97 -1.62
C LEU A 7 -1.09 2.92 -2.25
N LEU A 8 -1.42 2.54 -3.49
CA LEU A 8 -0.57 1.68 -4.29
C LEU A 8 0.82 2.31 -4.45
N GLY A 9 1.85 1.57 -4.04
CA GLY A 9 3.23 2.01 -4.09
C GLY A 9 3.75 2.70 -2.82
N ASP A 10 2.92 2.91 -1.81
CA ASP A 10 3.37 3.42 -0.51
C ASP A 10 4.35 2.46 0.16
N THR A 11 5.24 3.02 0.98
CA THR A 11 6.26 2.25 1.70
C THR A 11 5.85 2.11 3.17
N THR A 12 5.95 0.91 3.72
CA THR A 12 5.78 0.67 5.15
C THR A 12 7.03 1.13 5.90
N ASP A 13 6.87 1.45 7.18
CA ASP A 13 7.94 1.77 8.12
C ASP A 13 8.95 0.61 8.31
N HIS A 14 8.58 -0.59 7.89
CA HIS A 14 9.44 -1.77 7.83
C HIS A 14 10.06 -2.03 6.45
N GLY A 15 9.95 -1.08 5.51
CA GLY A 15 10.60 -1.15 4.19
C GLY A 15 9.87 -2.03 3.16
N GLY A 16 8.64 -2.44 3.42
CA GLY A 16 7.78 -3.09 2.43
C GLY A 16 7.13 -2.07 1.51
N LYS A 17 6.79 -2.45 0.27
CA LYS A 17 6.05 -1.60 -0.66
C LYS A 17 4.68 -2.18 -0.95
N MET A 18 3.64 -1.35 -0.94
CA MET A 18 2.29 -1.76 -1.32
C MET A 18 2.23 -2.09 -2.82
N VAL A 19 1.79 -3.30 -3.17
CA VAL A 19 1.85 -3.80 -4.57
C VAL A 19 0.49 -4.16 -5.16
N THR A 20 -0.55 -4.28 -4.34
CA THR A 20 -1.93 -4.45 -4.82
C THR A 20 -2.85 -3.40 -4.19
N ALA A 21 -3.90 -3.04 -4.92
CA ALA A 21 -4.94 -2.12 -4.50
C ALA A 21 -6.18 -2.33 -5.37
N ILE A 22 -7.35 -1.94 -4.86
CA ILE A 22 -8.61 -2.00 -5.61
C ILE A 22 -8.75 -0.73 -6.46
N VAL A 23 -8.78 -0.88 -7.78
CA VAL A 23 -8.84 0.25 -8.75
C VAL A 23 -10.14 1.07 -8.61
N GLN A 24 -11.21 0.50 -8.07
CA GLN A 24 -12.50 1.17 -7.91
C GLN A 24 -12.49 2.32 -6.90
N TYR A 25 -11.49 2.37 -6.00
CA TYR A 25 -11.36 3.42 -5.00
C TYR A 25 -10.06 4.18 -5.22
N LEU A 26 -10.18 5.36 -5.82
CA LEU A 26 -9.05 6.26 -6.07
C LEU A 26 -9.00 7.35 -5.01
N TYR A 27 -7.81 7.58 -4.44
CA TYR A 27 -7.53 8.71 -3.59
C TYR A 27 -6.39 9.52 -4.23
N GLN A 28 -6.64 10.81 -4.50
CA GLN A 28 -5.71 11.67 -5.25
C GLN A 28 -5.27 11.08 -6.60
N GLY A 29 -6.15 10.29 -7.24
CA GLY A 29 -5.87 9.63 -8.53
C GLY A 29 -5.07 8.32 -8.42
N ILE A 30 -4.71 7.87 -7.22
CA ILE A 30 -3.98 6.62 -6.98
C ILE A 30 -4.92 5.59 -6.35
N PRO A 31 -4.89 4.31 -6.78
CA PRO A 31 -5.67 3.25 -6.14
C PRO A 31 -5.35 3.12 -4.65
N ALA A 32 -6.39 3.12 -3.83
CA ALA A 32 -6.30 2.91 -2.39
C ALA A 32 -6.29 1.42 -2.06
N ALA A 33 -5.44 1.03 -1.11
CA ALA A 33 -5.37 -0.32 -0.59
C ALA A 33 -6.60 -0.64 0.28
N GLY A 34 -7.15 -1.83 0.08
CA GLY A 34 -8.21 -2.42 0.88
C GLY A 34 -7.68 -3.50 1.83
N LYS A 35 -8.59 -4.02 2.66
CA LYS A 35 -8.29 -5.18 3.51
C LYS A 35 -7.98 -6.39 2.62
N GLY A 36 -6.83 -7.03 2.83
CA GLY A 36 -6.39 -8.22 2.09
C GLY A 36 -5.42 -7.93 0.95
N ASP A 37 -5.12 -6.65 0.66
CA ASP A 37 -4.08 -6.30 -0.29
C ASP A 37 -2.68 -6.58 0.26
N LEU A 38 -1.72 -6.82 -0.64
CA LEU A 38 -0.39 -7.31 -0.32
C LEU A 38 0.64 -6.18 -0.33
N ALA A 39 1.54 -6.24 0.64
CA ALA A 39 2.80 -5.50 0.63
C ALA A 39 3.95 -6.46 0.35
N LYS A 40 4.86 -6.07 -0.56
CA LYS A 40 6.09 -6.80 -0.84
C LYS A 40 7.17 -6.32 0.12
N MET A 41 7.65 -7.20 0.99
CA MET A 41 8.72 -6.88 1.94
C MET A 41 10.09 -6.90 1.24
N ALA A 42 10.90 -5.85 1.41
CA ALA A 42 12.24 -5.79 0.85
C ALA A 42 13.28 -6.57 1.69
N CYS A 43 12.96 -6.95 2.93
CA CYS A 43 13.83 -7.77 3.78
C CYS A 43 13.71 -9.26 3.43
N PHE A 44 14.32 -9.66 2.33
CA PHE A 44 14.82 -11.01 2.16
C PHE A 44 16.32 -10.86 1.92
N VAL A 45 17.08 -10.81 3.02
CA VAL A 45 18.52 -11.08 2.96
C VAL A 45 18.70 -12.42 2.25
N LYS A 46 19.48 -12.39 1.17
CA LYS A 46 19.85 -13.58 0.39
C LYS A 46 20.78 -14.47 1.21
#